data_AF-A0A2H0ZNV3-F1
#
_entry.id   AF-A0A2H0ZNV3-F1
#
_cell.length_a   1.000
_cell.length_b   1.000
_cell.length_c   1.000
_cell.angle_alpha   90.00
_cell.angle_beta   90.00
_cell.angle_gamma   90.00
#
_symmetry.space_group_name_H-M   'P 1'
#
loop_
_entity.id
_entity.type
_entity.pdbx_description
1 polymer ?
#
loop_
_entity_poly.entity_id
_entity_poly.type
_entity_poly.pdbx_seq_one_letter_code
_entity_poly.pdbx_strand_id
1 'polypeptide(L)'
;MTVATSTVVGALACQRNSFLKSLEARVVSCKPYEPIMSAKDKQNKNKKKEVPKKEEQELYAVELEDTALFPEGGGQPYDTGRLVLPDRNVEVVKVLRQGLTAVHVTKDKVEPGTLVKSDVDWDRRFDIMQQHTGQHLVSAVFDTFNLETLSWSMGDTINYIELPQRVDEAKLAEASKIINEKIVENIPITVATPDDHGGEIDVSHIPDDYDMSKGVVRIVSIGKMDTNPCCGTHLQSTGQIQAVALLHQTNIRGGNSRLHFACGSRVARLLEKNYLMLKDVCGSQLSCQVEEVGTKVAELNMNYRKVQSRENALLKELASNKASAVFDTLKSKGVAYIYRADNSPEYLTACQKELLTLINGNTESGVNLTDNNTVVFLNGDYKSGTGGMIKIMGPKAEELSKEITKLVKNMKGGGKGPSFQGKVVKYEKGEIERVLDFLEQIEK
;
A
#
# COMPACT_ATOMS: atom_id res chain seq x y z
N MET A 1 15.64 18.20 -52.18
CA MET A 1 15.69 17.39 -50.96
C MET A 1 14.28 16.94 -50.68
N THR A 2 14.00 15.64 -50.76
CA THR A 2 12.72 15.07 -50.33
C THR A 2 12.50 15.43 -48.87
N VAL A 3 11.37 16.07 -48.56
CA VAL A 3 11.00 16.37 -47.17
C VAL A 3 10.76 15.02 -46.50
N ALA A 4 11.60 14.68 -45.53
CA ALA A 4 11.46 13.51 -44.68
C ALA A 4 10.07 13.52 -44.03
N THR A 5 9.27 12.46 -44.21
CA THR A 5 7.94 12.30 -43.60
C THR A 5 7.99 11.24 -42.52
N SER A 6 7.42 11.51 -41.34
CA SER A 6 7.39 10.57 -40.22
C SER A 6 6.50 9.36 -40.52
N THR A 7 6.97 8.18 -40.13
CA THR A 7 6.20 6.93 -40.14
C THR A 7 5.06 7.03 -39.14
N VAL A 8 3.87 6.53 -39.52
CA VAL A 8 2.69 6.58 -38.65
C VAL A 8 2.75 5.53 -37.54
N VAL A 9 2.18 5.87 -36.37
CA VAL A 9 1.91 4.92 -35.30
C VAL A 9 1.00 3.80 -35.83
N GLY A 10 1.34 2.56 -35.48
CA GLY A 10 0.79 1.34 -36.08
C GLY A 10 1.73 0.74 -37.14
N ALA A 11 2.64 1.55 -37.70
CA ALA A 11 3.60 1.11 -38.70
C ALA A 11 5.06 1.39 -38.32
N LEU A 12 5.36 1.91 -37.13
CA LEU A 12 6.73 2.24 -36.70
C LEU A 12 7.67 1.03 -36.72
N ALA A 13 8.98 1.24 -36.90
CA ALA A 13 9.97 0.17 -36.90
C ALA A 13 9.91 -0.70 -35.64
N CYS A 14 9.74 -0.09 -34.46
CA CYS A 14 9.54 -0.81 -33.20
C CYS A 14 8.25 -1.66 -33.14
N GLN A 15 7.23 -1.31 -33.92
CA GLN A 15 5.98 -2.06 -34.02
C GLN A 15 6.06 -3.15 -35.10
N ARG A 16 6.82 -2.92 -36.18
CA ARG A 16 7.12 -3.95 -37.21
C ARG A 16 8.05 -5.03 -36.65
N ASN A 17 9.02 -4.64 -35.83
CA ASN A 17 9.94 -5.53 -35.15
C ASN A 17 10.17 -5.08 -33.71
N SER A 18 9.47 -5.71 -32.76
CA SER A 18 9.57 -5.37 -31.33
C SER A 18 10.94 -5.69 -30.71
N PHE A 19 11.78 -6.49 -31.37
CA PHE A 19 13.15 -6.81 -30.96
C PHE A 19 14.20 -5.87 -31.54
N LEU A 20 13.79 -4.87 -32.33
CA LEU A 20 14.68 -3.84 -32.83
C LEU A 20 15.18 -2.96 -31.67
N LYS A 21 16.47 -3.10 -31.34
CA LYS A 21 17.10 -2.36 -30.23
C LYS A 21 17.57 -0.97 -30.63
N SER A 22 17.81 -0.76 -31.91
CA SER A 22 18.26 0.54 -32.42
C SER A 22 17.92 0.73 -33.88
N LEU A 23 17.78 1.99 -34.31
CA LEU A 23 17.50 2.37 -35.69
C LEU A 23 18.16 3.69 -36.03
N GLU A 24 18.74 3.81 -37.22
CA GLU A 24 19.16 5.09 -37.79
C GLU A 24 18.00 5.73 -38.55
N ALA A 25 17.72 7.00 -38.25
CA ALA A 25 16.66 7.78 -38.88
C ALA A 25 17.02 9.27 -38.89
N ARG A 26 16.50 10.05 -39.85
CA ARG A 26 16.68 11.50 -39.82
C ARG A 26 15.65 12.16 -38.92
N VAL A 27 16.07 13.26 -38.30
CA VAL A 27 15.16 14.17 -37.59
C VAL A 27 14.31 14.92 -38.60
N VAL A 28 12.99 14.80 -38.47
CA VAL A 28 12.00 15.51 -39.29
C VAL A 28 11.75 16.89 -38.72
N SER A 29 11.55 16.99 -37.41
CA SER A 29 11.30 18.26 -36.73
C SER A 29 11.84 18.27 -35.30
N CYS A 30 12.19 19.45 -34.80
CA CYS A 30 12.57 19.67 -33.42
C CYS A 30 12.03 21.03 -32.97
N LYS A 31 11.18 21.03 -31.95
CA LYS A 31 10.53 22.24 -31.41
C LYS A 31 10.62 22.24 -29.88
N PRO A 32 10.52 23.40 -29.20
CA PRO A 32 10.31 23.41 -27.76
C PRO A 32 9.12 22.52 -27.39
N TYR A 33 9.29 21.66 -26.38
CA TYR A 33 8.23 20.76 -25.93
C TYR A 33 7.24 21.53 -25.06
N GLU A 34 6.00 21.65 -25.52
CA GLU A 34 4.89 22.17 -24.74
C GLU A 34 4.05 21.00 -24.18
N PRO A 35 3.91 20.85 -22.86
CA PRO A 35 3.12 19.78 -22.28
C PRO A 35 1.65 19.88 -22.69
N ILE A 36 1.12 18.84 -23.33
CA ILE A 36 -0.31 18.74 -23.59
C ILE A 36 -1.00 18.48 -22.25
N MET A 37 -1.76 19.46 -21.75
CA MET A 37 -2.47 19.36 -20.48
C MET A 37 -3.59 18.32 -20.54
N SER A 38 -3.59 17.35 -19.61
CA SER A 38 -4.70 16.41 -19.48
C SER A 38 -5.99 17.10 -19.02
N ALA A 39 -7.15 16.49 -19.26
CA ALA A 39 -8.45 17.01 -18.79
C ALA A 39 -8.52 17.14 -17.25
N LYS A 40 -7.84 16.25 -16.51
CA LYS A 40 -7.70 16.32 -15.04
C LYS A 40 -6.79 17.49 -14.60
N ASP A 41 -5.72 17.75 -15.34
CA ASP A 41 -4.83 18.90 -15.07
C ASP A 41 -5.52 20.23 -15.36
N LYS A 42 -6.39 20.28 -16.38
CA LYS A 42 -7.27 21.43 -16.64
C LYS A 42 -8.27 21.67 -15.49
N GLN A 43 -8.84 20.63 -14.89
CA GLN A 43 -9.72 20.77 -13.71
C GLN A 43 -8.97 21.22 -12.45
N ASN A 44 -7.74 20.74 -12.24
CA ASN A 44 -6.93 21.15 -11.08
C ASN A 44 -6.29 22.53 -11.21
N LYS A 45 -6.15 23.07 -12.43
CA LYS A 45 -5.65 24.44 -12.68
C LYS A 45 -6.54 25.51 -12.01
N ASN A 46 -7.83 25.24 -11.87
CA ASN A 46 -8.76 26.15 -11.18
C ASN A 46 -8.63 26.14 -9.64
N LYS A 47 -7.72 25.33 -9.04
CA LYS A 47 -7.71 25.11 -7.58
C LYS A 47 -6.39 25.19 -6.82
N LYS A 48 -5.24 25.56 -7.39
CA LYS A 48 -4.02 25.71 -6.56
C LYS A 48 -3.16 26.96 -6.79
N LYS A 49 -2.96 27.63 -5.64
CA LYS A 49 -1.91 28.58 -5.24
C LYS A 49 -0.55 28.29 -5.86
N GLU A 50 0.14 29.38 -6.16
CA GLU A 50 1.55 29.47 -6.57
C GLU A 50 2.44 28.50 -5.79
N VAL A 51 3.00 27.54 -6.52
CA VAL A 51 4.14 26.72 -6.09
C VAL A 51 5.39 27.35 -6.74
N PRO A 52 6.54 27.41 -6.05
CA PRO A 52 7.72 28.09 -6.59
C PRO A 52 8.19 27.40 -7.89
N LYS A 53 8.38 28.19 -8.95
CA LYS A 53 9.04 27.75 -10.19
C LYS A 53 10.44 27.24 -9.84
N LYS A 54 10.62 25.91 -9.85
CA LYS A 54 11.96 25.35 -10.12
C LYS A 54 12.32 25.77 -11.55
N GLU A 55 13.60 26.07 -11.79
CA GLU A 55 14.13 26.26 -13.14
C GLU A 55 13.81 24.99 -13.95
N GLU A 56 12.73 25.05 -14.74
CA GLU A 56 12.37 23.97 -15.65
C GLU A 56 13.38 24.02 -16.79
N GLN A 57 14.25 23.01 -16.85
CA GLN A 57 15.11 22.79 -18.01
C GLN A 57 14.22 22.73 -19.25
N GLU A 58 14.53 23.57 -20.24
CA GLU A 58 13.81 23.57 -21.52
C GLU A 58 13.94 22.18 -22.18
N LEU A 59 12.81 21.57 -22.53
CA LEU A 59 12.76 20.28 -23.20
C LEU A 59 12.39 20.47 -24.68
N TYR A 60 12.74 19.50 -25.52
CA TYR A 60 12.49 19.54 -26.95
C TYR A 60 11.67 18.33 -27.41
N ALA A 61 10.69 18.60 -28.27
CA ALA A 61 9.89 17.62 -28.99
C ALA A 61 10.55 17.32 -30.33
N VAL A 62 11.10 16.11 -30.47
CA VAL A 62 11.84 15.64 -31.64
C VAL A 62 11.04 14.57 -32.38
N GLU A 63 10.77 14.81 -33.65
CA GLU A 63 10.13 13.84 -34.54
C GLU A 63 11.19 13.21 -35.45
N LEU A 64 11.14 11.88 -35.58
CA LEU A 64 12.04 11.12 -36.46
C LEU A 64 11.26 10.55 -37.65
N GLU A 65 11.95 10.29 -38.76
CA GLU A 65 11.39 9.59 -39.92
C GLU A 65 10.80 8.22 -39.53
N ASP A 66 11.48 7.52 -38.65
CA ASP A 66 11.05 6.26 -38.03
C ASP A 66 11.81 6.09 -36.70
N THR A 67 11.37 5.18 -35.83
CA THR A 67 11.97 5.04 -34.50
C THR A 67 11.97 3.61 -33.96
N ALA A 68 13.06 3.25 -33.28
CA ALA A 68 13.12 2.03 -32.46
C ALA A 68 12.46 2.20 -31.08
N LEU A 69 12.18 3.43 -30.66
CA LEU A 69 11.55 3.75 -29.37
C LEU A 69 10.02 3.77 -29.55
N PHE A 70 9.34 2.94 -28.76
CA PHE A 70 7.89 2.84 -28.79
C PHE A 70 7.30 4.03 -28.02
N PRO A 71 6.34 4.76 -28.61
CA PRO A 71 5.54 5.74 -27.87
C PRO A 71 4.66 5.02 -26.84
N GLU A 72 3.78 5.72 -26.14
CA GLU A 72 2.74 5.07 -25.35
C GLU A 72 1.55 4.57 -26.22
N GLY A 73 0.87 3.51 -25.79
CA GLY A 73 -0.33 3.02 -26.47
C GLY A 73 -0.87 1.68 -25.93
N GLY A 74 -2.19 1.47 -25.98
CA GLY A 74 -2.81 0.19 -25.59
C GLY A 74 -2.63 -0.22 -24.13
N GLY A 75 -2.37 0.74 -23.23
CA GLY A 75 -2.03 0.46 -21.83
C GLY A 75 -0.54 0.19 -21.59
N GLN A 76 0.26 0.09 -22.65
CA GLN A 76 1.72 -0.03 -22.57
C GLN A 76 2.37 1.36 -22.38
N PRO A 77 3.28 1.51 -21.39
CA PRO A 77 4.05 2.73 -21.22
C PRO A 77 5.09 2.91 -22.31
N TYR A 78 5.52 4.15 -22.51
CA TYR A 78 6.57 4.50 -23.46
C TYR A 78 7.93 3.89 -23.08
N ASP A 79 8.79 3.76 -24.09
CA ASP A 79 10.20 3.46 -23.88
C ASP A 79 11.01 4.65 -23.44
N THR A 80 12.11 4.32 -22.77
CA THR A 80 13.24 5.21 -22.52
C THR A 80 14.42 4.81 -23.39
N GLY A 81 15.39 5.71 -23.52
CA GLY A 81 16.58 5.46 -24.31
C GLY A 81 17.31 6.75 -24.65
N ARG A 82 17.98 6.76 -25.79
CA ARG A 82 18.77 7.91 -26.24
C ARG A 82 18.79 8.03 -27.76
N LEU A 83 19.01 9.25 -28.24
CA LEU A 83 19.40 9.53 -29.61
C LEU A 83 20.93 9.67 -29.63
N VAL A 84 21.60 8.79 -30.37
CA VAL A 84 23.05 8.78 -30.54
C VAL A 84 23.40 9.57 -31.78
N LEU A 85 24.20 10.63 -31.59
CA LEU A 85 24.79 11.44 -32.65
C LEU A 85 26.30 11.15 -32.74
N PRO A 86 26.99 11.58 -33.82
CA PRO A 86 28.43 11.39 -33.93
C PRO A 86 29.26 12.04 -32.81
N ASP A 87 28.77 13.14 -32.23
CA ASP A 87 29.49 13.99 -31.28
C ASP A 87 28.96 13.90 -29.84
N ARG A 88 27.71 13.45 -29.64
CA ARG A 88 27.07 13.37 -28.31
C ARG A 88 25.90 12.39 -28.28
N ASN A 89 25.43 12.10 -27.08
CA ASN A 89 24.19 11.36 -26.85
C ASN A 89 23.16 12.28 -26.22
N VAL A 90 21.93 12.24 -26.73
CA VAL A 90 20.80 13.00 -26.19
C VAL A 90 19.84 12.03 -25.51
N GLU A 91 19.59 12.25 -24.22
CA GLU A 91 18.67 11.43 -23.43
C GLU A 91 17.21 11.66 -23.89
N VAL A 92 16.48 10.58 -24.11
CA VAL A 92 15.04 10.61 -24.38
C VAL A 92 14.31 10.36 -23.07
N VAL A 93 13.63 11.39 -22.56
CA VAL A 93 12.90 11.36 -21.29
C VAL A 93 11.62 10.54 -21.41
N LYS A 94 10.91 10.68 -22.53
CA LYS A 94 9.69 9.93 -22.85
C LYS A 94 9.38 10.03 -24.34
N VAL A 95 8.58 9.09 -24.84
CA VAL A 95 8.07 9.10 -26.21
C VAL A 95 6.55 9.12 -26.16
N LEU A 96 5.93 10.11 -26.80
CA LEU A 96 4.49 10.34 -26.75
C LEU A 96 3.87 10.13 -28.11
N ARG A 97 2.63 9.64 -28.13
CA ARG A 97 1.81 9.64 -29.35
C ARG A 97 1.11 11.00 -29.49
N GLN A 98 1.29 11.65 -30.62
CA GLN A 98 0.52 12.85 -31.00
C GLN A 98 -0.23 12.56 -32.31
N GLY A 99 -1.50 12.17 -32.20
CA GLY A 99 -2.27 11.65 -33.34
C GLY A 99 -1.64 10.37 -33.89
N LEU A 100 -1.04 10.46 -35.08
CA LEU A 100 -0.34 9.36 -35.76
C LEU A 100 1.19 9.49 -35.70
N THR A 101 1.77 10.48 -35.02
CA THR A 101 3.23 10.64 -34.93
C THR A 101 3.78 10.22 -33.57
N ALA A 102 5.02 9.73 -33.57
CA ALA A 102 5.81 9.49 -32.36
C ALA A 102 6.72 10.69 -32.08
N VAL A 103 6.54 11.30 -30.91
CA VAL A 103 7.26 12.51 -30.47
C VAL A 103 8.19 12.16 -29.32
N HIS A 104 9.49 12.36 -29.52
CA HIS A 104 10.53 12.09 -28.53
C HIS A 104 10.80 13.35 -27.72
N VAL A 105 10.55 13.31 -26.41
CA VAL A 105 10.84 14.42 -25.51
C VAL A 105 12.28 14.26 -25.02
N THR A 106 13.10 15.26 -25.31
CA THR A 106 14.55 15.23 -25.09
C THR A 106 15.01 16.45 -24.28
N LYS A 107 16.16 16.32 -23.60
CA LYS A 107 16.77 17.42 -22.82
C LYS A 107 17.56 18.41 -23.67
N ASP A 108 18.03 17.98 -24.83
CA ASP A 108 18.85 18.78 -25.73
C ASP A 108 18.22 18.87 -27.12
N LYS A 109 18.35 20.03 -27.75
CA LYS A 109 17.88 20.26 -29.11
C LYS A 109 18.63 19.37 -30.10
N VAL A 110 17.92 18.80 -31.07
CA VAL A 110 18.51 18.05 -32.20
C VAL A 110 18.05 18.68 -33.50
N GLU A 111 18.97 19.15 -34.35
CA GLU A 111 18.59 19.89 -35.55
C GLU A 111 17.86 19.02 -36.58
N PRO A 112 16.78 19.50 -37.22
CA PRO A 112 16.15 18.83 -38.35
C PRO A 112 17.14 18.47 -39.47
N GLY A 113 16.95 17.31 -40.10
CA GLY A 113 17.84 16.75 -41.12
C GLY A 113 19.03 15.96 -40.57
N THR A 114 19.33 16.08 -39.27
CA THR A 114 20.40 15.32 -38.60
C THR A 114 20.08 13.82 -38.63
N LEU A 115 21.07 13.01 -39.02
CA LEU A 115 20.98 11.55 -38.90
C LEU A 115 21.30 11.15 -37.46
N VAL A 116 20.37 10.46 -36.81
CA VAL A 116 20.53 10.00 -35.43
C VAL A 116 20.23 8.51 -35.34
N LYS A 117 20.87 7.83 -34.38
CA LYS A 117 20.53 6.45 -34.03
C LYS A 117 19.70 6.44 -32.75
N SER A 118 18.41 6.10 -32.84
CA SER A 118 17.59 5.85 -31.66
C SER A 118 18.01 4.52 -31.03
N ASP A 119 18.43 4.52 -29.77
CA ASP A 119 18.91 3.36 -29.01
C ASP A 119 17.99 3.14 -27.80
N VAL A 120 17.41 1.95 -27.70
CA VAL A 120 16.36 1.61 -26.71
C VAL A 120 16.99 1.15 -25.39
N ASP A 121 16.42 1.57 -24.27
CA ASP A 121 16.64 0.90 -22.98
C ASP A 121 16.05 -0.52 -23.04
N TRP A 122 16.89 -1.47 -23.45
CA TRP A 122 16.43 -2.81 -23.78
C TRP A 122 15.88 -3.57 -22.57
N ASP A 123 16.46 -3.37 -21.38
CA ASP A 123 16.00 -4.07 -20.18
C ASP A 123 14.59 -3.62 -19.80
N ARG A 124 14.33 -2.30 -19.88
CA ARG A 124 12.98 -1.75 -19.70
C ARG A 124 12.03 -2.25 -20.80
N ARG A 125 12.42 -2.16 -22.07
CA ARG A 125 11.57 -2.62 -23.19
C ARG A 125 11.20 -4.09 -23.06
N PHE A 126 12.16 -4.94 -22.73
CA PHE A 126 11.93 -6.37 -22.58
C PHE A 126 11.01 -6.66 -21.38
N ASP A 127 11.21 -6.00 -20.24
CA ASP A 127 10.29 -6.08 -19.09
C ASP A 127 8.85 -5.71 -19.47
N ILE A 128 8.67 -4.60 -20.21
CA ILE A 128 7.36 -4.15 -20.70
C ILE A 128 6.73 -5.19 -21.64
N MET A 129 7.48 -5.73 -22.60
CA MET A 129 6.98 -6.78 -23.50
C MET A 129 6.55 -8.04 -22.73
N GLN A 130 7.30 -8.43 -21.69
CA GLN A 130 6.92 -9.54 -20.81
C GLN A 130 5.58 -9.26 -20.10
N GLN A 131 5.37 -8.04 -19.60
CA GLN A 131 4.13 -7.68 -18.93
C GLN A 131 2.95 -7.65 -19.90
N HIS A 132 3.15 -7.09 -21.09
CA HIS A 132 2.09 -6.92 -22.07
C HIS A 132 1.65 -8.25 -22.67
N THR A 133 2.59 -9.05 -23.20
CA THR A 133 2.28 -10.40 -23.66
C THR A 133 1.74 -11.28 -22.52
N GLY A 134 2.28 -11.13 -21.30
CA GLY A 134 1.77 -11.82 -20.12
C GLY A 134 0.32 -11.48 -19.81
N GLN A 135 -0.08 -10.21 -19.94
CA GLN A 135 -1.48 -9.81 -19.78
C GLN A 135 -2.40 -10.50 -20.80
N HIS A 136 -2.05 -10.49 -22.09
CA HIS A 136 -2.84 -11.20 -23.11
C HIS A 136 -3.02 -12.67 -22.78
N LEU A 137 -1.93 -13.35 -22.35
CA LEU A 137 -2.01 -14.75 -21.97
C LEU A 137 -2.90 -14.97 -20.74
N VAL A 138 -2.80 -14.10 -19.73
CA VAL A 138 -3.65 -14.15 -18.53
C VAL A 138 -5.11 -13.97 -18.92
N SER A 139 -5.44 -12.94 -19.70
CA SER A 139 -6.81 -12.66 -20.15
C SER A 139 -7.38 -13.81 -20.97
N ALA A 140 -6.65 -14.33 -21.95
CA ALA A 140 -7.09 -15.45 -22.77
C ALA A 140 -7.42 -16.71 -21.94
N VAL A 141 -6.67 -16.97 -20.86
CA VAL A 141 -6.98 -18.07 -19.93
C VAL A 141 -8.23 -17.77 -19.11
N PHE A 142 -8.39 -16.55 -18.59
CA PHE A 142 -9.58 -16.16 -17.82
C PHE A 142 -10.86 -16.14 -18.68
N ASP A 143 -10.77 -15.83 -19.96
CA ASP A 143 -11.88 -15.90 -20.90
C ASP A 143 -12.45 -17.33 -21.01
N THR A 144 -11.60 -18.37 -20.93
CA THR A 144 -12.07 -19.77 -20.90
C THR A 144 -12.91 -20.12 -19.66
N PHE A 145 -12.80 -19.31 -18.60
CA PHE A 145 -13.62 -19.41 -17.39
C PHE A 145 -14.85 -18.48 -17.43
N ASN A 146 -15.15 -17.86 -18.56
CA ASN A 146 -16.17 -16.81 -18.72
C ASN A 146 -15.92 -15.59 -17.80
N LEU A 147 -14.65 -15.21 -17.63
CA LEU A 147 -14.22 -14.07 -16.83
C LEU A 147 -13.48 -13.09 -17.73
N GLU A 148 -14.24 -12.31 -18.50
CA GLU A 148 -13.68 -11.34 -19.43
C GLU A 148 -12.86 -10.26 -18.72
N THR A 149 -11.82 -9.77 -19.41
CA THR A 149 -11.02 -8.66 -18.91
C THR A 149 -11.71 -7.34 -19.25
N LEU A 150 -12.23 -6.65 -18.22
CA LEU A 150 -12.94 -5.38 -18.36
C LEU A 150 -11.98 -4.20 -18.55
N SER A 151 -10.81 -4.26 -17.92
CA SER A 151 -9.73 -3.30 -18.08
C SER A 151 -8.43 -3.89 -17.55
N TRP A 152 -7.30 -3.25 -17.85
CA TRP A 152 -6.02 -3.62 -17.28
C TRP A 152 -5.15 -2.40 -17.01
N SER A 153 -4.09 -2.60 -16.24
CA SER A 153 -3.08 -1.59 -16.00
C SER A 153 -1.71 -2.22 -15.80
N MET A 154 -0.70 -1.66 -16.47
CA MET A 154 0.69 -1.98 -16.25
C MET A 154 1.28 -1.02 -15.22
N GLY A 155 1.49 -1.50 -13.99
CA GLY A 155 2.25 -0.74 -12.99
C GLY A 155 3.75 -0.91 -13.18
N ASP A 156 4.56 -0.23 -12.36
CA ASP A 156 6.02 -0.35 -12.40
C ASP A 156 6.54 -1.71 -11.88
N THR A 157 5.78 -2.35 -10.99
CA THR A 157 6.15 -3.64 -10.37
C THR A 157 5.05 -4.68 -10.46
N ILE A 158 3.80 -4.26 -10.28
CA ILE A 158 2.64 -5.15 -10.26
C ILE A 158 1.62 -4.61 -11.27
N ASN A 159 1.09 -5.49 -12.08
CA ASN A 159 0.01 -5.22 -13.02
C ASN A 159 -1.32 -5.67 -12.40
N TYR A 160 -2.44 -5.23 -12.97
CA TYR A 160 -3.73 -5.85 -12.67
C TYR A 160 -4.60 -5.96 -13.92
N ILE A 161 -5.44 -6.99 -13.94
CA ILE A 161 -6.64 -7.04 -14.78
C ILE A 161 -7.88 -6.87 -13.91
N GLU A 162 -8.90 -6.22 -14.44
CA GLU A 162 -10.22 -6.12 -13.82
C GLU A 162 -11.14 -7.20 -14.39
N LEU A 163 -11.72 -8.00 -13.49
CA LEU A 163 -12.63 -9.09 -13.78
C LEU A 163 -14.03 -8.74 -13.24
N PRO A 164 -15.11 -9.28 -13.85
CA PRO A 164 -16.49 -8.99 -13.45
C PRO A 164 -16.81 -9.46 -12.02
N GLN A 165 -16.02 -10.38 -11.47
CA GLN A 165 -16.18 -10.87 -10.10
C GLN A 165 -14.86 -11.37 -9.52
N ARG A 166 -14.83 -11.56 -8.19
CA ARG A 166 -13.72 -12.18 -7.49
C ARG A 166 -13.63 -13.67 -7.84
N VAL A 167 -12.41 -14.13 -8.10
CA VAL A 167 -12.10 -15.53 -8.39
C VAL A 167 -11.77 -16.26 -7.09
N ASP A 168 -12.28 -17.47 -6.91
CA ASP A 168 -11.91 -18.31 -5.76
C ASP A 168 -10.49 -18.87 -5.89
N GLU A 169 -9.91 -19.31 -4.77
CA GLU A 169 -8.52 -19.78 -4.72
C GLU A 169 -8.28 -21.04 -5.55
N ALA A 170 -9.28 -21.93 -5.68
CA ALA A 170 -9.13 -23.16 -6.46
C ALA A 170 -9.03 -22.85 -7.95
N LYS A 171 -9.90 -21.96 -8.45
CA LYS A 171 -9.88 -21.50 -9.84
C LYS A 171 -8.64 -20.64 -10.15
N LEU A 172 -8.17 -19.82 -9.20
CA LEU A 172 -6.90 -19.11 -9.35
C LEU A 172 -5.71 -20.06 -9.49
N ALA A 173 -5.66 -21.12 -8.68
CA ALA A 173 -4.60 -22.13 -8.78
C ALA A 173 -4.65 -22.88 -10.12
N GLU A 174 -5.85 -23.23 -10.59
CA GLU A 174 -6.05 -23.84 -11.91
C GLU A 174 -5.59 -22.91 -13.04
N ALA A 175 -6.05 -21.65 -13.05
CA ALA A 175 -5.64 -20.66 -14.04
C ALA A 175 -4.13 -20.44 -14.03
N SER A 176 -3.51 -20.31 -12.84
CA SER A 176 -2.05 -20.16 -12.70
C SER A 176 -1.29 -21.33 -13.30
N LYS A 177 -1.79 -22.57 -13.12
CA LYS A 177 -1.21 -23.77 -13.71
C LYS A 177 -1.31 -23.72 -15.24
N ILE A 178 -2.50 -23.47 -15.79
CA ILE A 178 -2.73 -23.40 -17.24
C ILE A 178 -1.85 -22.32 -17.87
N ILE A 179 -1.79 -21.12 -17.29
CA ILE A 179 -0.96 -20.02 -17.82
C ILE A 179 0.50 -20.44 -17.94
N ASN A 180 1.07 -21.04 -16.88
CA ASN A 180 2.47 -21.44 -16.89
C ASN A 180 2.73 -22.68 -17.79
N GLU A 181 1.76 -23.58 -17.96
CA GLU A 181 1.83 -24.64 -18.98
C GLU A 181 1.91 -24.05 -20.40
N LYS A 182 1.09 -23.03 -20.70
CA LYS A 182 1.12 -22.32 -21.99
C LYS A 182 2.42 -21.54 -22.24
N ILE A 183 3.11 -21.12 -21.19
CA ILE A 183 4.48 -20.58 -21.30
C ILE A 183 5.46 -21.67 -21.71
N VAL A 184 5.38 -22.85 -21.08
CA VAL A 184 6.26 -24.00 -21.40
C VAL A 184 6.03 -24.53 -22.81
N GLU A 185 4.79 -24.50 -23.31
CA GLU A 185 4.45 -24.84 -24.70
C GLU A 185 5.12 -23.92 -25.74
N ASN A 186 5.63 -22.76 -25.33
CA ASN A 186 6.37 -21.80 -26.17
C ASN A 186 5.61 -21.43 -27.47
N ILE A 187 4.33 -21.11 -27.32
CA ILE A 187 3.38 -20.83 -28.40
C ILE A 187 3.86 -19.59 -29.18
N PRO A 188 3.90 -19.63 -30.52
CA PRO A 188 4.27 -18.48 -31.34
C PRO A 188 3.31 -17.30 -31.18
N ILE A 189 3.86 -16.09 -31.21
CA ILE A 189 3.12 -14.83 -31.22
C ILE A 189 3.31 -14.19 -32.60
N THR A 190 2.20 -13.88 -33.25
CA THR A 190 2.19 -13.32 -34.60
C THR A 190 1.52 -11.96 -34.62
N VAL A 191 2.01 -11.08 -35.50
CA VAL A 191 1.44 -9.75 -35.73
C VAL A 191 1.02 -9.66 -37.19
N ALA A 192 -0.23 -9.27 -37.43
CA ALA A 192 -0.80 -9.10 -38.77
C ALA A 192 -1.56 -7.77 -38.87
N THR A 193 -1.81 -7.30 -40.09
CA THR A 193 -2.80 -6.25 -40.38
C THR A 193 -4.19 -6.88 -40.63
N PRO A 194 -5.31 -6.14 -40.55
CA PRO A 194 -6.63 -6.67 -40.87
C PRO A 194 -6.72 -7.34 -42.24
N ASP A 195 -6.10 -6.73 -43.26
CA ASP A 195 -6.09 -7.27 -44.62
C ASP A 195 -5.35 -8.62 -44.69
N ASP A 196 -4.26 -8.76 -43.93
CA ASP A 196 -3.50 -10.01 -43.84
C ASP A 196 -4.18 -11.08 -42.97
N HIS A 197 -5.01 -10.67 -42.00
CA HIS A 197 -5.68 -11.56 -41.06
C HIS A 197 -6.95 -12.21 -41.66
N GLY A 198 -7.68 -11.49 -42.51
CA GLY A 198 -8.80 -12.04 -43.28
C GLY A 198 -10.10 -12.29 -42.51
N GLY A 199 -10.28 -11.71 -41.32
CA GLY A 199 -11.48 -11.85 -40.48
C GLY A 199 -12.07 -10.50 -40.03
N GLU A 200 -13.33 -10.50 -39.59
CA GLU A 200 -13.93 -9.34 -38.90
C GLU A 200 -13.33 -9.20 -37.50
N ILE A 201 -13.03 -7.96 -37.11
CA ILE A 201 -12.29 -7.68 -35.87
C ILE A 201 -13.01 -6.57 -35.13
N ASP A 202 -13.24 -6.80 -33.83
CA ASP A 202 -13.81 -5.78 -32.96
C ASP A 202 -12.80 -4.64 -32.74
N VAL A 203 -13.13 -3.46 -33.28
CA VAL A 203 -12.33 -2.24 -33.17
C VAL A 203 -12.89 -1.25 -32.14
N SER A 204 -13.88 -1.66 -31.34
CA SER A 204 -14.58 -0.81 -30.36
C SER A 204 -13.66 -0.21 -29.28
N HIS A 205 -12.49 -0.82 -29.05
CA HIS A 205 -11.53 -0.41 -28.03
C HIS A 205 -10.41 0.50 -28.56
N ILE A 206 -10.48 0.93 -29.84
CA ILE A 206 -9.52 1.87 -30.43
C ILE A 206 -9.84 3.31 -29.97
N PRO A 207 -8.84 4.12 -29.55
CA PRO A 207 -9.07 5.50 -29.13
C PRO A 207 -9.71 6.38 -30.21
N ASP A 208 -10.65 7.24 -29.81
CA ASP A 208 -11.37 8.17 -30.72
C ASP A 208 -10.45 9.12 -31.50
N ASP A 209 -9.27 9.43 -30.95
CA ASP A 209 -8.27 10.32 -31.58
C ASP A 209 -7.36 9.58 -32.58
N TYR A 210 -7.59 8.28 -32.81
CA TYR A 210 -6.90 7.48 -33.81
C TYR A 210 -7.64 7.53 -35.14
N ASP A 211 -7.06 8.18 -36.14
CA ASP A 211 -7.64 8.24 -37.49
C ASP A 211 -7.50 6.87 -38.19
N MET A 212 -8.54 6.04 -38.07
CA MET A 212 -8.62 4.71 -38.69
C MET A 212 -8.51 4.72 -40.21
N SER A 213 -8.77 5.86 -40.88
CA SER A 213 -8.62 5.97 -42.34
C SER A 213 -7.16 6.12 -42.79
N LYS A 214 -6.26 6.48 -41.86
CA LYS A 214 -4.84 6.76 -42.13
C LYS A 214 -3.87 5.95 -41.26
N GLY A 215 -4.33 5.44 -40.12
CA GLY A 215 -3.56 4.61 -39.20
C GLY A 215 -3.54 3.15 -39.62
N VAL A 216 -2.62 2.38 -39.03
CA VAL A 216 -2.49 0.93 -39.26
C VAL A 216 -2.96 0.16 -38.03
N VAL A 217 -4.04 -0.60 -38.16
CA VAL A 217 -4.48 -1.52 -37.10
C VAL A 217 -3.55 -2.73 -37.08
N ARG A 218 -3.11 -3.14 -35.89
CA ARG A 218 -2.28 -4.32 -35.69
C ARG A 218 -3.03 -5.34 -34.87
N ILE A 219 -2.96 -6.60 -35.29
CA ILE A 219 -3.62 -7.73 -34.65
C ILE A 219 -2.53 -8.62 -34.11
N VAL A 220 -2.60 -8.89 -32.82
CA VAL A 220 -1.63 -9.73 -32.12
C VAL A 220 -2.34 -11.02 -31.78
N SER A 221 -1.77 -12.14 -32.20
CA SER A 221 -2.30 -13.47 -31.92
C SER A 221 -1.32 -14.29 -31.11
N ILE A 222 -1.81 -14.96 -30.06
CA ILE A 222 -1.07 -15.98 -29.31
C ILE A 222 -1.57 -17.35 -29.78
N GLY A 223 -0.92 -17.91 -30.79
CA GLY A 223 -1.38 -19.12 -31.46
C GLY A 223 -2.86 -19.02 -31.84
N LYS A 224 -3.67 -19.96 -31.34
CA LYS A 224 -5.14 -19.97 -31.50
C LYS A 224 -5.90 -19.55 -30.23
N MET A 225 -5.17 -19.19 -29.17
CA MET A 225 -5.77 -18.91 -27.86
C MET A 225 -6.33 -17.50 -27.78
N ASP A 226 -5.60 -16.55 -28.35
CA ASP A 226 -5.91 -15.13 -28.26
C ASP A 226 -5.69 -14.47 -29.61
N THR A 227 -6.55 -13.54 -29.99
CA THR A 227 -6.38 -12.69 -31.17
C THR A 227 -7.08 -11.37 -30.91
N ASN A 228 -6.30 -10.32 -30.70
CA ASN A 228 -6.81 -9.02 -30.30
C ASN A 228 -6.12 -7.88 -31.08
N PRO A 229 -6.84 -6.78 -31.39
CA PRO A 229 -6.20 -5.55 -31.84
C PRO A 229 -5.29 -5.01 -30.74
N CYS A 230 -4.00 -4.89 -31.02
CA CYS A 230 -3.05 -4.29 -30.09
C CYS A 230 -1.92 -3.56 -30.81
N CYS A 231 -1.70 -2.30 -30.43
CA CYS A 231 -0.64 -1.45 -30.97
C CYS A 231 0.71 -1.62 -30.24
N GLY A 232 0.74 -2.36 -29.13
CA GLY A 232 1.91 -2.55 -28.29
C GLY A 232 3.02 -3.41 -28.89
N THR A 233 4.15 -3.45 -28.20
CA THR A 233 5.27 -4.34 -28.51
C THR A 233 5.10 -5.66 -27.78
N HIS A 234 5.33 -6.77 -28.48
CA HIS A 234 5.14 -8.11 -27.93
C HIS A 234 6.38 -8.97 -28.10
N LEU A 235 6.44 -10.01 -27.27
CA LEU A 235 7.36 -11.12 -27.42
C LEU A 235 7.06 -11.93 -28.70
N GLN A 236 8.01 -12.76 -29.13
CA GLN A 236 7.86 -13.66 -30.28
C GLN A 236 7.22 -15.00 -29.91
N SER A 237 7.28 -15.39 -28.64
CA SER A 237 6.64 -16.60 -28.14
C SER A 237 6.33 -16.51 -26.64
N THR A 238 5.38 -17.32 -26.17
CA THR A 238 5.00 -17.34 -24.74
C THR A 238 6.14 -17.76 -23.82
N GLY A 239 7.10 -18.57 -24.29
CA GLY A 239 8.25 -18.98 -23.49
C GLY A 239 9.15 -17.82 -23.05
N GLN A 240 9.15 -16.71 -23.80
CA GLN A 240 9.91 -15.51 -23.45
C GLN A 240 9.27 -14.71 -22.29
N ILE A 241 8.03 -15.02 -21.90
CA ILE A 241 7.39 -14.49 -20.69
C ILE A 241 8.11 -15.03 -19.44
N GLN A 242 8.72 -16.22 -19.54
CA GLN A 242 9.42 -16.95 -18.48
C GLN A 242 8.50 -17.48 -17.37
N ALA A 243 7.74 -16.61 -16.71
CA ALA A 243 6.81 -16.98 -15.66
C ALA A 243 5.71 -15.94 -15.49
N VAL A 244 4.55 -16.37 -14.99
CA VAL A 244 3.49 -15.48 -14.51
C VAL A 244 3.14 -15.86 -13.08
N ALA A 245 3.13 -14.87 -12.19
CA ALA A 245 2.65 -15.01 -10.82
C ALA A 245 1.32 -14.27 -10.67
N LEU A 246 0.24 -15.00 -10.38
CA LEU A 246 -1.00 -14.42 -9.89
C LEU A 246 -0.83 -14.10 -8.40
N LEU A 247 -1.22 -12.89 -8.00
CA LEU A 247 -1.01 -12.36 -6.66
C LEU A 247 -2.36 -12.24 -5.93
N HIS A 248 -2.55 -11.14 -5.21
CA HIS A 248 -3.76 -10.86 -4.45
C HIS A 248 -4.86 -10.27 -5.34
N GLN A 249 -6.08 -10.30 -4.82
CA GLN A 249 -7.24 -9.67 -5.43
C GLN A 249 -7.75 -8.52 -4.55
N THR A 250 -8.09 -7.39 -5.18
CA THR A 250 -8.73 -6.25 -4.51
C THR A 250 -10.12 -6.03 -5.08
N ASN A 251 -11.14 -6.04 -4.22
CA ASN A 251 -12.52 -5.75 -4.61
C ASN A 251 -12.68 -4.27 -4.96
N ILE A 252 -13.47 -3.96 -5.97
CA ILE A 252 -13.80 -2.59 -6.36
C ILE A 252 -15.33 -2.38 -6.39
N ARG A 253 -15.77 -1.14 -6.59
CA ARG A 253 -17.20 -0.80 -6.64
C ARG A 253 -17.87 -1.54 -7.81
N GLY A 254 -19.08 -2.04 -7.59
CA GLY A 254 -19.85 -2.74 -8.63
C GLY A 254 -19.73 -4.27 -8.61
N GLY A 255 -18.98 -4.87 -7.68
CA GLY A 255 -18.81 -6.33 -7.58
C GLY A 255 -17.59 -6.88 -8.33
N ASN A 256 -17.01 -6.07 -9.21
CA ASN A 256 -15.78 -6.37 -9.93
C ASN A 256 -14.58 -6.59 -8.99
N SER A 257 -13.56 -7.27 -9.49
CA SER A 257 -12.33 -7.54 -8.76
C SER A 257 -11.10 -7.24 -9.61
N ARG A 258 -10.07 -6.66 -9.01
CA ARG A 258 -8.76 -6.52 -9.65
C ARG A 258 -7.87 -7.65 -9.22
N LEU A 259 -7.51 -8.51 -10.17
CA LEU A 259 -6.52 -9.56 -9.99
C LEU A 259 -5.14 -9.00 -10.31
N HIS A 260 -4.28 -8.94 -9.29
CA HIS A 260 -2.91 -8.46 -9.46
C HIS A 260 -2.01 -9.57 -9.95
N PHE A 261 -1.06 -9.25 -10.83
CA PHE A 261 -0.11 -10.22 -11.38
C PHE A 261 1.22 -9.56 -11.76
N ALA A 262 2.23 -10.40 -11.97
CA ALA A 262 3.53 -10.00 -12.50
C ALA A 262 4.07 -11.06 -13.46
N CYS A 263 4.89 -10.63 -14.42
CA CYS A 263 5.46 -11.50 -15.44
C CYS A 263 7.00 -11.40 -15.50
N GLY A 264 7.64 -12.48 -15.92
CA GLY A 264 9.06 -12.54 -16.24
C GLY A 264 9.98 -12.07 -15.14
N SER A 265 10.87 -11.11 -15.46
CA SER A 265 11.89 -10.64 -14.51
C SER A 265 11.30 -10.04 -13.23
N ARG A 266 10.06 -9.52 -13.26
CA ARG A 266 9.35 -9.04 -12.07
C ARG A 266 9.02 -10.17 -11.09
N VAL A 267 8.69 -11.36 -11.60
CA VAL A 267 8.43 -12.54 -10.76
C VAL A 267 9.71 -12.95 -10.02
N ALA A 268 10.86 -12.98 -10.70
CA ALA A 268 12.15 -13.27 -10.08
C ALA A 268 12.50 -12.25 -8.97
N ARG A 269 12.31 -10.95 -9.25
CA ARG A 269 12.53 -9.88 -8.26
C ARG A 269 11.58 -9.99 -7.06
N LEU A 270 10.32 -10.34 -7.28
CA LEU A 270 9.35 -10.55 -6.21
C LEU A 270 9.73 -11.76 -5.34
N LEU A 271 10.15 -12.86 -5.96
CA LEU A 271 10.60 -14.06 -5.25
C LEU A 271 11.82 -13.76 -4.37
N GLU A 272 12.83 -13.10 -4.93
CA GLU A 272 14.04 -12.72 -4.19
C GLU A 272 13.70 -11.81 -3.00
N LYS A 273 12.92 -10.75 -3.24
CA LYS A 273 12.50 -9.82 -2.18
C LYS A 273 11.74 -10.54 -1.07
N ASN A 274 10.79 -11.41 -1.42
CA ASN A 274 10.00 -12.15 -0.45
C ASN A 274 10.85 -13.15 0.32
N TYR A 275 11.78 -13.84 -0.35
CA TYR A 275 12.70 -14.77 0.30
C TYR A 275 13.62 -14.06 1.29
N LEU A 276 14.20 -12.91 0.91
CA LEU A 276 15.05 -12.12 1.81
C LEU A 276 14.28 -11.62 3.03
N MET A 277 13.03 -11.18 2.84
CA MET A 277 12.15 -10.80 3.94
C MET A 277 11.86 -11.97 4.88
N LEU A 278 11.49 -13.14 4.34
CA LEU A 278 11.23 -14.33 5.13
C LEU A 278 12.48 -14.79 5.88
N LYS A 279 13.64 -14.79 5.22
CA LYS A 279 14.93 -15.12 5.81
C LYS A 279 15.29 -14.19 6.98
N ASP A 280 15.06 -12.89 6.81
CA ASP A 280 15.29 -11.91 7.87
C ASP A 280 14.39 -12.16 9.09
N VAL A 281 13.08 -12.35 8.88
CA VAL A 281 12.14 -12.66 9.98
C VAL A 281 12.50 -13.98 10.68
N CYS A 282 12.83 -15.01 9.90
CA CYS A 282 13.27 -16.31 10.41
C CYS A 282 14.53 -16.21 11.27
N GLY A 283 15.55 -15.47 10.81
CA GLY A 283 16.82 -15.35 11.50
C GLY A 283 16.79 -14.39 12.69
N SER A 284 16.12 -13.25 12.55
CA SER A 284 16.19 -12.16 13.54
C SER A 284 15.06 -12.17 14.57
N GLN A 285 13.88 -12.71 14.24
CA GLN A 285 12.69 -12.62 15.11
C GLN A 285 12.22 -13.98 15.63
N LEU A 286 12.21 -15.01 14.79
CA LEU A 286 11.60 -16.31 15.12
C LEU A 286 12.60 -17.42 15.43
N SER A 287 13.86 -17.28 15.00
CA SER A 287 14.91 -18.30 15.10
C SER A 287 14.45 -19.67 14.58
N CYS A 288 14.00 -19.72 13.33
CA CYS A 288 13.43 -20.92 12.70
C CYS A 288 13.79 -21.05 11.22
N GLN A 289 13.43 -22.18 10.62
CA GLN A 289 13.43 -22.31 9.15
C GLN A 289 12.17 -21.65 8.53
N VAL A 290 12.20 -21.38 7.22
CA VAL A 290 11.10 -20.70 6.51
C VAL A 290 9.80 -21.51 6.56
N GLU A 291 9.91 -22.82 6.51
CA GLU A 291 8.80 -23.78 6.57
C GLU A 291 8.12 -23.78 7.95
N GLU A 292 8.81 -23.33 8.99
CA GLU A 292 8.36 -23.33 10.38
C GLU A 292 7.73 -22.01 10.82
N VAL A 293 7.79 -20.97 9.98
CA VAL A 293 7.29 -19.61 10.31
C VAL A 293 5.86 -19.67 10.84
N GLY A 294 4.97 -20.41 10.17
CA GLY A 294 3.57 -20.53 10.58
C GLY A 294 3.42 -21.14 11.98
N THR A 295 4.15 -22.21 12.25
CA THR A 295 4.15 -22.89 13.56
C THR A 295 4.71 -21.98 14.65
N LYS A 296 5.83 -21.28 14.39
CA LYS A 296 6.47 -20.37 15.34
C LYS A 296 5.60 -19.17 15.69
N VAL A 297 4.90 -18.61 14.71
CA VAL A 297 3.92 -17.54 14.94
C VAL A 297 2.75 -18.05 15.78
N ALA A 298 2.27 -19.27 15.56
CA ALA A 298 1.22 -19.87 16.39
C ALA A 298 1.69 -20.11 17.84
N GLU A 299 2.90 -20.61 18.03
CA GLU A 299 3.54 -20.78 19.35
C GLU A 299 3.68 -19.43 20.08
N LEU A 300 4.16 -18.40 19.38
CA LEU A 300 4.31 -17.05 19.93
C LEU A 300 2.97 -16.48 20.40
N ASN A 301 1.92 -16.61 19.58
CA ASN A 301 0.57 -16.17 19.95
C ASN A 301 0.00 -16.96 21.14
N MET A 302 0.26 -18.27 21.21
CA MET A 302 -0.14 -19.10 22.34
C MET A 302 0.57 -18.65 23.63
N ASN A 303 1.88 -18.42 23.56
CA ASN A 303 2.68 -17.97 24.68
C ASN A 303 2.27 -16.57 25.15
N TYR A 304 1.98 -15.65 24.22
CA TYR A 304 1.43 -14.33 24.54
C TYR A 304 0.13 -14.44 25.35
N ARG A 305 -0.81 -15.27 24.90
CA ARG A 305 -2.08 -15.51 25.64
C ARG A 305 -1.84 -16.13 27.02
N LYS A 306 -0.89 -17.07 27.16
CA LYS A 306 -0.52 -17.67 28.45
C LYS A 306 0.07 -16.64 29.41
N VAL A 307 0.99 -15.80 28.93
CA VAL A 307 1.59 -14.71 29.73
C VAL A 307 0.52 -13.73 30.17
N GLN A 308 -0.36 -13.29 29.25
CA GLN A 308 -1.45 -12.37 29.58
C GLN A 308 -2.44 -12.98 30.60
N SER A 309 -2.72 -14.28 30.52
CA SER A 309 -3.56 -14.97 31.51
C SER A 309 -2.88 -15.02 32.89
N ARG A 310 -1.59 -15.35 32.93
CA ARG A 310 -0.80 -15.37 34.17
C ARG A 310 -0.67 -13.98 34.79
N GLU A 311 -0.42 -12.96 33.98
CA GLU A 311 -0.38 -11.56 34.41
C GLU A 311 -1.70 -11.15 35.06
N ASN A 312 -2.84 -11.46 34.43
CA ASN A 312 -4.15 -11.17 34.99
C ASN A 312 -4.43 -11.92 36.30
N ALA A 313 -3.97 -13.17 36.43
CA ALA A 313 -4.09 -13.93 37.68
C ALA A 313 -3.28 -13.31 38.81
N LEU A 314 -2.01 -12.96 38.55
CA LEU A 314 -1.14 -12.28 39.52
C LEU A 314 -1.67 -10.89 39.88
N LEU A 315 -2.20 -10.14 38.90
CA LEU A 315 -2.82 -8.84 39.14
C LEU A 315 -4.01 -8.96 40.09
N LYS A 316 -4.86 -9.98 39.93
CA LYS A 316 -5.97 -10.26 40.85
C LYS A 316 -5.50 -10.61 42.25
N GLU A 317 -4.47 -11.45 42.38
CA GLU A 317 -3.92 -11.81 43.69
C GLU A 317 -3.36 -10.58 44.43
N LEU A 318 -2.57 -9.76 43.73
CA LEU A 318 -2.07 -8.49 44.27
C LEU A 318 -3.22 -7.54 44.66
N ALA A 319 -4.25 -7.44 43.82
CA ALA A 319 -5.40 -6.61 44.08
C ALA A 319 -6.20 -7.08 45.30
N SER A 320 -6.36 -8.40 45.47
CA SER A 320 -7.04 -8.99 46.62
C SER A 320 -6.29 -8.72 47.93
N ASN A 321 -4.96 -8.91 47.94
CA ASN A 321 -4.11 -8.60 49.09
C ASN A 321 -4.18 -7.11 49.48
N LYS A 322 -4.10 -6.21 48.48
CA LYS A 322 -4.20 -4.77 48.74
C LYS A 322 -5.60 -4.37 49.21
N ALA A 323 -6.65 -4.94 48.62
CA ALA A 323 -8.02 -4.71 49.03
C ALA A 323 -8.27 -5.16 50.48
N SER A 324 -7.72 -6.29 50.90
CA SER A 324 -7.81 -6.75 52.30
C SER A 324 -7.15 -5.76 53.27
N ALA A 325 -5.94 -5.29 52.97
CA ALA A 325 -5.26 -4.32 53.82
C ALA A 325 -6.04 -2.99 53.93
N VAL A 326 -6.64 -2.54 52.82
CA VAL A 326 -7.48 -1.33 52.79
C VAL A 326 -8.77 -1.56 53.57
N PHE A 327 -9.40 -2.73 53.42
CA PHE A 327 -10.59 -3.10 54.18
C PHE A 327 -10.34 -3.08 55.69
N ASP A 328 -9.22 -3.64 56.15
CA ASP A 328 -8.84 -3.60 57.57
C ASP A 328 -8.55 -2.17 58.06
N THR A 329 -7.94 -1.34 57.21
CA THR A 329 -7.76 0.10 57.49
C THR A 329 -9.12 0.78 57.69
N LEU A 330 -10.09 0.52 56.82
CA LEU A 330 -11.43 1.11 56.88
C LEU A 330 -12.26 0.69 58.10
N LYS A 331 -11.97 -0.46 58.74
CA LYS A 331 -12.62 -0.85 60.00
C LYS A 331 -12.28 0.12 61.14
N SER A 332 -11.08 0.69 61.10
CA SER A 332 -10.58 1.60 62.14
C SER A 332 -10.67 3.08 61.74
N LYS A 333 -10.71 3.37 60.43
CA LYS A 333 -10.56 4.72 59.86
C LYS A 333 -11.65 5.01 58.83
N GLY A 334 -12.15 6.24 58.82
CA GLY A 334 -13.18 6.67 57.86
C GLY A 334 -12.69 6.85 56.42
N VAL A 335 -11.38 6.93 56.19
CA VAL A 335 -10.79 7.13 54.86
C VAL A 335 -9.58 6.21 54.67
N ALA A 336 -9.42 5.65 53.47
CA ALA A 336 -8.23 4.91 53.05
C ALA A 336 -7.90 5.20 51.58
N TYR A 337 -6.71 4.83 51.11
CA TYR A 337 -6.35 4.99 49.70
C TYR A 337 -5.57 3.81 49.13
N ILE A 338 -5.61 3.70 47.80
CA ILE A 338 -4.84 2.77 47.00
C ILE A 338 -4.08 3.55 45.95
N TYR A 339 -2.76 3.56 46.09
CA TYR A 339 -1.86 4.10 45.08
C TYR A 339 -1.09 2.98 44.37
N ARG A 340 -0.88 3.14 43.06
CA ARG A 340 0.07 2.36 42.28
C ARG A 340 0.81 3.24 41.28
N ALA A 341 2.14 3.10 41.23
CA ALA A 341 2.99 3.78 40.27
C ALA A 341 2.93 3.10 38.89
N ASP A 342 1.80 3.24 38.18
CA ASP A 342 1.62 2.78 36.80
C ASP A 342 0.68 3.70 36.00
N ASN A 343 0.48 3.38 34.73
CA ASN A 343 -0.40 4.14 33.81
C ASN A 343 -1.66 3.35 33.42
N SER A 344 -2.02 2.35 34.23
CA SER A 344 -2.96 1.30 33.89
C SER A 344 -4.08 1.25 34.93
N PRO A 345 -5.35 1.56 34.58
CA PRO A 345 -6.46 1.49 35.54
C PRO A 345 -6.83 0.06 35.94
N GLU A 346 -6.28 -0.96 35.28
CA GLU A 346 -6.61 -2.37 35.45
C GLU A 346 -6.40 -2.83 36.90
N TYR A 347 -5.27 -2.48 37.52
CA TYR A 347 -5.00 -2.83 38.92
C TYR A 347 -5.98 -2.14 39.88
N LEU A 348 -6.23 -0.84 39.72
CA LEU A 348 -7.15 -0.10 40.58
C LEU A 348 -8.58 -0.63 40.43
N THR A 349 -9.00 -0.96 39.21
CA THR A 349 -10.30 -1.57 38.93
C THR A 349 -10.43 -2.93 39.59
N ALA A 350 -9.37 -3.75 39.54
CA ALA A 350 -9.33 -5.02 40.26
C ALA A 350 -9.42 -4.82 41.78
N CYS A 351 -8.64 -3.91 42.36
CA CYS A 351 -8.69 -3.59 43.80
C CYS A 351 -10.08 -3.13 44.22
N GLN A 352 -10.72 -2.27 43.43
CA GLN A 352 -12.07 -1.79 43.68
C GLN A 352 -13.07 -2.96 43.72
N LYS A 353 -12.98 -3.90 42.77
CA LYS A 353 -13.85 -5.06 42.72
C LYS A 353 -13.66 -5.96 43.95
N GLU A 354 -12.42 -6.31 44.27
CA GLU A 354 -12.11 -7.16 45.43
C GLU A 354 -12.52 -6.49 46.76
N LEU A 355 -12.32 -5.17 46.89
CA LEU A 355 -12.75 -4.41 48.06
C LEU A 355 -14.28 -4.42 48.23
N LEU A 356 -15.03 -4.21 47.15
CA LEU A 356 -16.50 -4.30 47.18
C LEU A 356 -16.97 -5.71 47.56
N THR A 357 -16.29 -6.75 47.08
CA THR A 357 -16.57 -8.14 47.47
C THR A 357 -16.34 -8.36 48.97
N LEU A 358 -15.24 -7.85 49.54
CA LEU A 358 -14.97 -7.94 50.98
C LEU A 358 -16.02 -7.20 51.81
N ILE A 359 -16.39 -5.97 51.43
CA ILE A 359 -17.41 -5.18 52.12
C ILE A 359 -18.75 -5.90 52.12
N ASN A 360 -19.21 -6.35 50.95
CA ASN A 360 -20.49 -7.05 50.83
C ASN A 360 -20.51 -8.40 51.54
N GLY A 361 -19.35 -9.07 51.66
CA GLY A 361 -19.21 -10.34 52.38
C GLY A 361 -19.11 -10.19 53.90
N ASN A 362 -18.89 -8.98 54.43
CA ASN A 362 -18.64 -8.71 55.85
C ASN A 362 -19.51 -7.56 56.36
N THR A 363 -20.83 -7.68 56.26
CA THR A 363 -21.79 -6.61 56.60
C THR A 363 -21.74 -6.16 58.06
N GLU A 364 -21.26 -7.01 58.97
CA GLU A 364 -21.11 -6.69 60.40
C GLU A 364 -19.81 -5.95 60.73
N SER A 365 -18.92 -5.75 59.75
CA SER A 365 -17.62 -5.10 59.96
C SER A 365 -17.69 -3.59 60.23
N GLY A 366 -18.86 -2.97 60.02
CA GLY A 366 -19.04 -1.52 60.12
C GLY A 366 -18.47 -0.73 58.94
N VAL A 367 -17.83 -1.39 57.96
CA VAL A 367 -17.29 -0.73 56.76
C VAL A 367 -18.39 -0.49 55.73
N ASN A 368 -18.69 0.76 55.38
CA ASN A 368 -19.69 1.09 54.37
C ASN A 368 -19.33 2.31 53.50
N LEU A 369 -19.11 2.07 52.20
CA LEU A 369 -18.79 3.13 51.23
C LEU A 369 -19.97 4.04 50.86
N THR A 370 -21.20 3.77 51.29
CA THR A 370 -22.34 4.67 51.06
C THR A 370 -22.55 5.67 52.19
N ASP A 371 -22.04 5.39 53.38
CA ASP A 371 -22.43 6.12 54.60
C ASP A 371 -21.23 6.71 55.37
N ASN A 372 -20.26 5.88 55.77
CA ASN A 372 -19.22 6.28 56.72
C ASN A 372 -17.78 6.15 56.21
N ASN A 373 -17.51 5.37 55.15
CA ASN A 373 -16.16 5.12 54.65
C ASN A 373 -15.91 5.69 53.26
N THR A 374 -14.73 6.26 53.02
CA THR A 374 -14.31 6.76 51.70
C THR A 374 -12.98 6.17 51.26
N VAL A 375 -12.86 5.79 49.99
CA VAL A 375 -11.63 5.26 49.40
C VAL A 375 -11.21 6.06 48.18
N VAL A 376 -9.92 6.39 48.12
CA VAL A 376 -9.29 7.04 46.97
C VAL A 376 -8.40 6.04 46.23
N PHE A 377 -8.69 5.80 44.96
CA PHE A 377 -7.88 5.01 44.05
C PHE A 377 -7.11 5.98 43.15
N LEU A 378 -5.78 5.87 43.10
CA LEU A 378 -4.96 6.72 42.26
C LEU A 378 -3.80 5.94 41.62
N ASN A 379 -3.49 6.29 40.38
CA ASN A 379 -2.25 5.84 39.72
C ASN A 379 -1.56 7.00 39.00
N GLY A 380 -0.30 6.77 38.63
CA GLY A 380 0.55 7.71 37.91
C GLY A 380 1.99 7.72 38.40
N ASP A 381 2.77 8.67 37.87
CA ASP A 381 4.21 8.82 38.10
C ASP A 381 5.05 7.60 37.66
N TYR A 382 4.69 7.02 36.52
CA TYR A 382 5.49 5.98 35.88
C TYR A 382 6.58 6.60 35.00
N LYS A 383 7.74 5.93 34.90
CA LYS A 383 8.96 6.42 34.20
C LYS A 383 8.75 6.93 32.77
N SER A 384 7.66 6.54 32.09
CA SER A 384 7.30 6.99 30.73
C SER A 384 6.40 8.25 30.67
N GLY A 385 6.07 8.88 31.80
CA GLY A 385 5.53 10.24 31.86
C GLY A 385 4.11 10.45 31.32
N THR A 386 3.33 9.40 31.09
CA THR A 386 1.90 9.52 30.75
C THR A 386 1.11 9.54 32.06
N GLY A 387 0.25 10.54 32.27
CA GLY A 387 -0.49 10.70 33.52
C GLY A 387 -1.47 9.57 33.83
N GLY A 388 -2.15 9.67 34.96
CA GLY A 388 -2.95 8.60 35.52
C GLY A 388 -4.44 8.94 35.72
N MET A 389 -5.04 8.25 36.68
CA MET A 389 -6.44 8.35 37.05
C MET A 389 -6.53 8.50 38.56
N ILE A 390 -7.49 9.31 38.98
CA ILE A 390 -7.92 9.41 40.38
C ILE A 390 -9.41 9.09 40.42
N LYS A 391 -9.81 8.13 41.25
CA LYS A 391 -11.20 7.76 41.48
C LYS A 391 -11.47 7.77 42.98
N ILE A 392 -12.58 8.36 43.40
CA ILE A 392 -12.96 8.46 44.81
C ILE A 392 -14.34 7.84 44.96
N MET A 393 -14.52 6.98 45.97
CA MET A 393 -15.78 6.33 46.31
C MET A 393 -16.05 6.48 47.79
N GLY A 394 -17.15 7.15 48.16
CA GLY A 394 -17.52 7.39 49.56
C GLY A 394 -18.23 8.73 49.80
N PRO A 395 -18.83 8.93 50.98
CA PRO A 395 -19.52 10.18 51.35
C PRO A 395 -18.61 11.42 51.27
N LYS A 396 -17.29 11.28 51.45
CA LYS A 396 -16.33 12.39 51.36
C LYS A 396 -15.80 12.64 49.94
N ALA A 397 -16.37 12.01 48.91
CA ALA A 397 -15.88 12.12 47.53
C ALA A 397 -15.84 13.56 47.03
N GLU A 398 -16.86 14.37 47.33
CA GLU A 398 -16.91 15.77 46.89
C GLU A 398 -15.83 16.63 47.57
N GLU A 399 -15.67 16.50 48.89
CA GLU A 399 -14.65 17.21 49.68
C GLU A 399 -13.23 16.86 49.20
N LEU A 400 -12.91 15.56 49.14
CA LEU A 400 -11.59 15.08 48.73
C LEU A 400 -11.27 15.44 47.28
N SER A 401 -12.26 15.40 46.38
CA SER A 401 -12.05 15.79 44.98
C SER A 401 -11.63 17.26 44.85
N LYS A 402 -12.23 18.16 45.65
CA LYS A 402 -11.90 19.59 45.65
C LYS A 402 -10.49 19.84 46.15
N GLU A 403 -10.08 19.18 47.23
CA GLU A 403 -8.71 19.31 47.76
C GLU A 403 -7.67 18.72 46.79
N ILE A 404 -7.91 17.52 46.25
CA ILE A 404 -7.00 16.90 45.27
C ILE A 404 -6.88 17.75 44.01
N THR A 405 -7.95 18.41 43.56
CA THR A 405 -7.91 19.34 42.41
C THR A 405 -7.00 20.55 42.66
N LYS A 406 -6.87 21.01 43.91
CA LYS A 406 -5.91 22.08 44.26
C LYS A 406 -4.46 21.60 44.18
N LEU A 407 -4.22 20.31 44.47
CA LEU A 407 -2.90 19.69 44.45
C LEU A 407 -2.45 19.28 43.04
N VAL A 408 -3.41 18.90 42.17
CA VAL A 408 -3.16 18.43 40.80
C VAL A 408 -3.93 19.31 39.81
N LYS A 409 -3.27 20.34 39.29
CA LYS A 409 -3.93 21.38 38.47
C LYS A 409 -4.48 20.86 37.14
N ASN A 410 -3.85 19.82 36.59
CA ASN A 410 -4.19 19.26 35.29
C ASN A 410 -5.18 18.08 35.37
N MET A 411 -5.80 17.85 36.54
CA MET A 411 -6.84 16.84 36.70
C MET A 411 -8.14 17.29 36.03
N LYS A 412 -8.66 16.50 35.09
CA LYS A 412 -9.97 16.70 34.47
C LYS A 412 -10.89 15.55 34.84
N GLY A 413 -11.99 15.86 35.52
CA GLY A 413 -12.88 14.84 36.06
C GLY A 413 -14.20 15.40 36.54
N GLY A 414 -15.11 14.50 36.84
CA GLY A 414 -16.44 14.82 37.36
C GLY A 414 -16.96 13.70 38.25
N GLY A 415 -17.93 14.05 39.08
CA GLY A 415 -18.54 13.16 40.04
C GLY A 415 -19.90 13.67 40.49
N LYS A 416 -20.73 12.79 41.02
CA LYS A 416 -22.01 13.15 41.64
C LYS A 416 -22.19 12.35 42.91
N GLY A 417 -22.47 13.03 44.02
CA GLY A 417 -22.66 12.40 45.32
C GLY A 417 -21.41 11.60 45.75
N PRO A 418 -21.54 10.32 46.14
CA PRO A 418 -20.45 9.55 46.74
C PRO A 418 -19.42 8.99 45.74
N SER A 419 -19.28 9.59 44.55
CA SER A 419 -18.37 9.11 43.52
C SER A 419 -17.77 10.25 42.70
N PHE A 420 -16.45 10.20 42.49
CA PHE A 420 -15.71 11.09 41.60
C PHE A 420 -14.73 10.28 40.74
N GLN A 421 -14.54 10.68 39.49
CA GLN A 421 -13.49 10.13 38.63
C GLN A 421 -12.84 11.24 37.80
N GLY A 422 -11.50 11.30 37.85
CA GLY A 422 -10.69 12.24 37.12
C GLY A 422 -9.51 11.57 36.41
N LYS A 423 -9.17 12.09 35.24
CA LYS A 423 -7.98 11.74 34.50
C LYS A 423 -6.95 12.85 34.64
N VAL A 424 -5.71 12.47 34.93
CA VAL A 424 -4.56 13.35 34.96
C VAL A 424 -3.78 13.10 33.69
N VAL A 425 -3.59 14.13 32.85
CA VAL A 425 -2.86 13.95 31.58
C VAL A 425 -1.37 13.73 31.83
N LYS A 426 -0.83 14.44 32.82
CA LYS A 426 0.56 14.35 33.29
C LYS A 426 0.63 14.96 34.69
N TYR A 427 1.35 14.32 35.60
CA TYR A 427 1.68 14.89 36.89
C TYR A 427 2.91 15.81 36.75
N GLU A 428 2.85 16.99 37.36
CA GLU A 428 4.02 17.85 37.55
C GLU A 428 4.88 17.33 38.71
N LYS A 429 6.16 17.72 38.74
CA LYS A 429 7.11 17.26 39.76
C LYS A 429 6.59 17.61 41.17
N GLY A 430 6.49 16.62 42.06
CA GLY A 430 6.01 16.82 43.43
C GLY A 430 4.48 16.84 43.57
N GLU A 431 3.69 16.73 42.49
CA GLU A 431 2.22 16.69 42.61
C GLU A 431 1.74 15.39 43.25
N ILE A 432 2.29 14.24 42.84
CA ILE A 432 1.82 12.95 43.35
C ILE A 432 2.21 12.76 44.82
N GLU A 433 3.41 13.19 45.19
CA GLU A 433 3.90 13.14 46.57
C GLU A 433 3.03 14.02 47.48
N ARG A 434 2.66 15.22 47.03
CA ARG A 434 1.73 16.09 47.78
C ARG A 434 0.36 15.48 47.95
N VAL A 435 -0.15 14.76 46.95
CA VAL A 435 -1.43 14.03 47.07
C VAL A 435 -1.30 12.87 48.06
N LEU A 436 -0.20 12.12 48.02
CA LEU A 436 0.03 11.02 48.96
C LEU A 436 0.20 11.53 50.40
N ASP A 437 0.98 12.59 50.63
CA ASP A 437 1.15 13.24 51.93
C ASP A 437 -0.21 13.71 52.50
N PHE A 438 -1.05 14.30 51.65
CA PHE A 438 -2.41 14.72 52.01
C PHE A 438 -3.30 13.53 52.41
N LEU A 439 -3.27 12.44 51.62
CA LEU A 439 -4.06 11.25 51.91
C LEU A 439 -3.58 10.53 53.18
N GLU A 440 -2.27 10.48 53.42
CA GLU A 440 -1.70 9.92 54.66
C GLU A 440 -2.08 10.72 55.91
N GLN A 441 -2.22 12.04 55.80
CA GLN A 441 -2.67 12.89 56.91
C GLN A 441 -4.14 12.66 57.26
N ILE A 442 -4.98 12.38 56.26
CA ILE A 442 -6.42 12.11 56.45
C ILE A 442 -6.67 10.68 56.91
N GLU A 443 -5.77 9.76 56.55
CA GLU A 443 -5.81 8.38 57.01
C GLU A 443 -5.34 8.24 58.47
N LYS A 444 -4.49 9.14 59.00
CA LYS A 444 -4.07 9.16 60.42
C LYS A 444 -5.18 9.65 61.33
#